data_AF-A0A365K8R0-F1
#
_entry.id   AF-A0A365K8R0-F1
#
_cell.length_a   1.000
_cell.length_b   1.000
_cell.length_c   1.000
_cell.angle_alpha   90.00
_cell.angle_beta   90.00
_cell.angle_gamma   90.00
#
_symmetry.space_group_name_H-M   'P 1'
#
loop_
_entity.id
_entity.type
_entity.pdbx_description
1 polymer ?
#
loop_
_entity_poly.entity_id
_entity_poly.type
_entity_poly.pdbx_seq_one_letter_code
_entity_poly.pdbx_strand_id
1 'polypeptide(L)'
;MTEEKKVQYFNMILCKAGMLLVGLGLIRVLSIHQDQLGFLLGFGGFLMVSIHIQALEKRWDIPKKHTWISTGIFALLFIPLSYWLAFPPI
;
A
#
# COMPACT_ATOMS: atom_id res chain seq x y z
N MET A 1 25.90 -0.45 -6.08
CA MET A 1 24.50 -0.88 -6.36
C MET A 1 24.27 -0.66 -7.84
N THR A 2 24.08 -1.73 -8.62
CA THR A 2 23.92 -1.64 -10.08
C THR A 2 22.64 -0.86 -10.43
N GLU A 3 22.67 -0.04 -11.47
CA GLU A 3 21.55 0.83 -11.89
C GLU A 3 20.22 0.05 -11.99
N GLU A 4 20.24 -1.21 -12.45
CA GLU A 4 19.08 -2.09 -12.51
C GLU A 4 18.40 -2.34 -11.15
N LYS A 5 19.20 -2.55 -10.08
CA LYS A 5 18.67 -2.75 -8.73
C LYS A 5 18.02 -1.49 -8.18
N LYS A 6 18.48 -0.31 -8.62
CA LYS A 6 17.94 0.99 -8.21
C LYS A 6 16.58 1.25 -8.85
N VAL A 7 16.43 0.91 -10.13
CA VAL A 7 15.14 0.98 -10.85
C VAL A 7 14.12 0.01 -10.26
N GLN A 8 14.53 -1.23 -9.94
CA GLN A 8 13.65 -2.21 -9.27
C GLN A 8 13.17 -1.71 -7.90
N TYR A 9 14.06 -1.08 -7.12
CA TYR A 9 13.71 -0.48 -5.83
C TYR A 9 12.69 0.65 -5.95
N PHE A 10 12.92 1.54 -6.91
CA PHE A 10 12.02 2.66 -7.18
C PHE A 10 10.64 2.18 -7.59
N ASN A 11 10.58 1.20 -8.50
CA ASN A 11 9.32 0.61 -8.95
C ASN A 11 8.54 -0.03 -7.78
N MET A 12 9.24 -0.69 -6.85
CA MET A 12 8.63 -1.26 -5.65
C MET A 12 8.07 -0.20 -4.70
N ILE A 13 8.80 0.89 -4.48
CA ILE A 13 8.32 2.00 -3.64
C ILE A 13 7.07 2.61 -4.27
N LEU A 14 7.06 2.79 -5.59
CA LEU A 14 5.93 3.32 -6.35
C LEU A 14 4.71 2.39 -6.26
N CYS A 15 4.93 1.07 -6.35
CA CYS A 15 3.89 0.05 -6.21
C CYS A 15 3.30 0.04 -4.78
N LYS A 16 4.15 0.12 -3.76
CA LYS A 16 3.69 0.28 -2.37
C LYS A 16 2.90 1.58 -2.22
N ALA A 17 3.37 2.70 -2.75
CA ALA A 17 2.68 4.00 -2.67
C ALA A 17 1.30 3.95 -3.33
N GLY A 18 1.18 3.26 -4.46
CA GLY A 18 -0.11 2.95 -5.08
C GLY A 18 -1.04 2.16 -4.16
N MET A 19 -0.54 1.11 -3.48
CA MET A 19 -1.34 0.39 -2.48
C MET A 19 -1.79 1.28 -1.32
N LEU A 20 -0.95 2.23 -0.89
CA LEU A 20 -1.32 3.21 0.14
C LEU A 20 -2.55 4.02 -0.29
N LEU A 21 -2.50 4.57 -1.51
CA LEU A 21 -3.57 5.39 -2.07
C LEU A 21 -4.86 4.58 -2.27
N VAL A 22 -4.74 3.33 -2.73
CA VAL A 22 -5.88 2.40 -2.84
C VAL A 22 -6.49 2.10 -1.47
N GLY A 23 -5.66 1.84 -0.46
CA GLY A 23 -6.10 1.64 0.93
C GLY A 23 -6.83 2.85 1.51
N LEU A 24 -6.36 4.07 1.22
CA LEU A 24 -7.02 5.30 1.62
C LEU A 24 -8.35 5.51 0.87
N GLY A 25 -8.38 5.23 -0.43
CA GLY A 25 -9.61 5.26 -1.22
C GLY A 25 -10.67 4.30 -0.69
N LEU A 26 -10.26 3.10 -0.27
CA LEU A 26 -11.10 2.11 0.37
C LEU A 26 -11.77 2.62 1.65
N ILE A 27 -10.98 3.22 2.53
CA ILE A 27 -11.47 3.82 3.78
C ILE A 27 -12.48 4.93 3.45
N ARG A 28 -12.22 5.73 2.42
CA ARG A 28 -13.13 6.78 1.96
C ARG A 28 -14.47 6.24 1.45
N VAL A 29 -14.44 5.20 0.62
CA VAL A 29 -15.66 4.56 0.08
C VAL A 29 -16.48 3.96 1.22
N LEU A 30 -15.83 3.29 2.17
CA LEU A 30 -16.49 2.71 3.34
C LEU A 30 -17.06 3.80 4.26
N SER A 31 -16.32 4.87 4.51
CA SER A 31 -16.69 5.91 5.48
C SER A 31 -17.72 6.91 4.95
N ILE A 32 -17.67 7.26 3.67
CA ILE A 32 -18.55 8.29 3.07
C ILE A 32 -19.75 7.67 2.36
N HIS A 33 -19.57 6.54 1.65
CA HIS A 33 -20.65 5.95 0.85
C HIS A 33 -21.29 4.74 1.53
N GLN A 34 -20.72 4.23 2.64
CA GLN A 34 -21.13 2.97 3.28
C GLN A 34 -21.25 1.80 2.28
N ASP A 35 -20.57 1.91 1.14
CA ASP A 35 -20.73 0.99 0.03
C ASP A 35 -19.82 -0.22 0.25
N GLN A 36 -20.43 -1.27 0.80
CA GLN A 36 -19.75 -2.51 1.14
C GLN A 36 -19.19 -3.23 -0.09
N LEU A 37 -19.83 -3.09 -1.26
CA LEU A 37 -19.35 -3.71 -2.51
C LEU A 37 -18.12 -3.00 -3.06
N GLY A 38 -18.14 -1.66 -3.06
CA GLY A 38 -16.97 -0.86 -3.42
C GLY A 38 -15.78 -1.13 -2.51
N PHE A 39 -16.03 -1.34 -1.21
CA PHE A 39 -15.01 -1.75 -0.26
C PHE A 39 -14.47 -3.16 -0.53
N LEU A 40 -15.34 -4.15 -0.78
CA LEU A 40 -14.92 -5.53 -1.09
C LEU A 40 -14.07 -5.62 -2.36
N LEU A 41 -14.48 -4.91 -3.43
CA LEU A 41 -13.74 -4.88 -4.70
C LEU A 41 -12.38 -4.21 -4.54
N GLY A 42 -12.31 -3.06 -3.88
CA GLY A 42 -11.03 -2.41 -3.63
C GLY A 42 -10.12 -3.25 -2.72
N PHE A 43 -10.68 -3.92 -1.70
CA PHE A 43 -9.92 -4.79 -0.80
C PHE A 43 -9.37 -6.02 -1.55
N GLY A 44 -10.15 -6.60 -2.45
CA GLY A 44 -9.69 -7.64 -3.37
C GLY A 44 -8.54 -7.17 -4.26
N GLY A 45 -8.64 -5.97 -4.83
CA GLY A 45 -7.55 -5.35 -5.60
C GLY A 45 -6.30 -5.11 -4.76
N PHE A 46 -6.46 -4.63 -3.52
CA PHE A 46 -5.36 -4.42 -2.58
C PHE A 46 -4.64 -5.73 -2.25
N LEU A 47 -5.38 -6.80 -1.96
CA LEU A 47 -4.83 -8.14 -1.70
C LEU A 47 -4.05 -8.67 -2.90
N MET A 48 -4.62 -8.57 -4.10
CA MET A 48 -4.00 -9.08 -5.33
C MET A 48 -2.68 -8.37 -5.63
N VAL A 49 -2.65 -7.04 -5.49
CA VAL A 49 -1.43 -6.23 -5.64
C VAL A 49 -0.41 -6.53 -4.54
N SER A 50 -0.85 -6.75 -3.29
CA SER A 50 0.02 -7.14 -2.17
C SER A 50 0.73 -8.47 -2.43
N ILE A 51 0.01 -9.47 -2.94
CA ILE A 51 0.58 -10.76 -3.31
C ILE A 51 1.57 -10.59 -4.46
N HIS A 52 1.24 -9.74 -5.44
CA HIS A 52 2.12 -9.47 -6.58
C HIS A 52 3.43 -8.81 -6.15
N ILE A 53 3.38 -7.84 -5.24
CA ILE A 53 4.56 -7.17 -4.68
C ILE A 53 5.42 -8.16 -3.88
N GLN A 54 4.81 -9.03 -3.08
CA GLN A 54 5.55 -10.09 -2.36
C GLN A 54 6.23 -11.07 -3.32
N ALA A 55 5.58 -11.44 -4.42
CA ALA A 55 6.18 -12.30 -5.44
C ALA A 55 7.37 -11.63 -6.14
N LEU A 56 7.28 -10.33 -6.43
CA LEU A 56 8.39 -9.53 -6.97
C LEU A 56 9.54 -9.40 -5.96
N GLU A 57 9.22 -9.23 -4.68
CA GLU A 57 10.22 -9.13 -3.60
C GLU A 57 11.03 -10.42 -3.45
N LYS A 58 10.34 -11.56 -3.56
CA LYS A 58 10.97 -12.89 -3.55
C LYS A 58 11.79 -13.17 -4.82
N ARG A 59 11.40 -12.63 -5.98
CA ARG A 59 12.15 -12.78 -7.24
C ARG A 59 13.42 -11.93 -7.30
N TRP A 60 13.45 -10.78 -6.64
CA TRP A 60 14.57 -9.84 -6.70
C TRP A 60 15.58 -9.96 -5.54
N ASP A 61 15.42 -10.97 -4.68
CA ASP A 61 16.28 -11.22 -3.50
C ASP A 61 16.52 -9.95 -2.67
N ILE A 62 15.47 -9.15 -2.49
CA ILE A 62 15.58 -7.89 -1.76
C ILE A 62 15.72 -8.21 -0.26
N PRO A 63 16.74 -7.64 0.43
CA PRO A 63 16.96 -7.91 1.83
C PRO A 63 15.75 -7.47 2.67
N LYS A 64 15.16 -8.43 3.40
CA LYS A 64 13.97 -8.26 4.26
C LYS A 64 14.05 -7.04 5.21
N LYS A 65 15.26 -6.64 5.61
CA LYS A 65 15.50 -5.45 6.45
C LYS A 65 14.92 -4.17 5.83
N HIS A 66 15.14 -3.94 4.54
CA HIS A 66 14.63 -2.73 3.91
C HIS A 66 13.13 -2.78 3.63
N THR A 67 12.58 -3.97 3.37
CA THR A 67 11.14 -4.17 3.30
C THR A 67 10.48 -3.78 4.60
N TRP A 68 11.04 -4.23 5.73
CA TRP A 68 10.46 -3.99 7.05
C TRP A 68 10.47 -2.50 7.41
N ILE A 69 11.55 -1.79 7.10
CA ILE A 69 11.64 -0.33 7.26
C ILE A 69 10.62 0.38 6.37
N SER A 70 10.52 -0.01 5.10
CA SER A 70 9.54 0.55 4.17
C SER A 70 8.11 0.31 4.64
N THR A 71 7.78 -0.90 5.09
CA THR A 71 6.46 -1.25 5.64
C THR A 71 6.17 -0.49 6.93
N GLY A 72 7.17 -0.29 7.79
CA GLY A 72 7.03 0.50 9.02
C GLY A 72 6.71 1.98 8.73
N ILE A 73 7.43 2.60 7.80
CA ILE A 73 7.16 3.97 7.34
C ILE A 73 5.76 4.05 6.70
N PHE A 74 5.41 3.04 5.92
CA PHE A 74 4.09 2.93 5.31
C PHE A 74 2.97 2.85 6.33
N ALA A 75 3.10 1.99 7.34
CA ALA A 75 2.12 1.87 8.42
C ALA A 75 2.02 3.17 9.23
N LEU A 76 3.16 3.81 9.52
CA LEU A 76 3.22 5.08 10.24
C LEU A 76 2.51 6.22 9.48
N LEU A 77 2.56 6.23 8.15
CA LEU A 77 1.82 7.18 7.33
C LEU A 77 0.34 6.78 7.16
N PHE A 78 0.06 5.48 7.01
CA PHE A 78 -1.28 4.99 6.76
C PHE A 78 -2.22 5.20 7.95
N ILE A 79 -1.75 4.92 9.17
CA ILE A 79 -2.56 5.01 10.39
C ILE A 79 -3.13 6.45 10.58
N PRO A 80 -2.33 7.53 10.65
CA PRO A 80 -2.86 8.87 10.85
C PRO A 80 -3.68 9.38 9.67
N LEU A 81 -3.31 9.07 8.42
CA LEU A 81 -4.13 9.45 7.26
C LEU A 81 -5.47 8.71 7.24
N SER A 82 -5.48 7.43 7.61
CA SER A 82 -6.72 6.64 7.71
C SER A 82 -7.66 7.20 8.77
N TYR A 83 -7.12 7.58 9.93
CA TYR A 83 -7.88 8.17 11.03
C TYR A 83 -8.49 9.52 10.63
N TRP A 84 -7.70 10.40 10.00
CA TRP A 84 -8.19 11.69 9.50
C TRP A 84 -9.30 11.53 8.46
N LEU A 85 -9.17 10.53 7.59
CA LEU A 85 -10.12 10.30 6.51
C LEU A 85 -11.42 9.64 6.98
N ALA A 86 -11.34 8.76 7.99
CA ALA A 86 -12.49 8.10 8.59
C ALA A 86 -13.28 9.03 9.53
N PHE A 87 -12.58 9.94 10.22
CA PHE A 87 -13.17 10.94 11.10
C PHE A 87 -12.77 12.34 10.62
N PRO A 88 -13.39 12.84 9.54
CA PRO A 88 -13.10 14.19 9.07
C PRO A 88 -13.42 15.19 10.21
N PRO A 89 -12.48 16.06 10.63
CA PRO A 89 -12.81 17.13 11.54
C PRO A 89 -13.82 18.04 10.85
N ILE A 90 -15.01 18.12 11.46
CA ILE A 90 -16.13 18.97 11.07
C ILE A 90 -15.75 20.43 11.23
#